data_AF-A0A5J4PRG3-F1
#
_entry.id   AF-A0A5J4PRG3-F1
#
_cell.length_a   1.000
_cell.length_b   1.000
_cell.length_c   1.000
_cell.angle_alpha   90.00
_cell.angle_beta   90.00
_cell.angle_gamma   90.00
#
_symmetry.space_group_name_H-M   'P 1'
#
loop_
_entity.id
_entity.type
_entity.pdbx_description
1 polymer ?
#
loop_
_entity_poly.entity_id
_entity_poly.type
_entity_poly.pdbx_seq_one_letter_code
_entity_poly.pdbx_strand_id
1 'polypeptide(L)'
;QKADYRACMKKAFQRYAIELIACADLRDSEIEKQFFADSKFHFENIGRTVIETFQMPGYELDKTDAVIEPSYVCEALGLQGRLDYMQRDMLSFIEMKSGKADEYAIQGKIEPKENHRVQMLLYQAVLEYAMDMDHRKGKAYLFYTRYPLLYPARASWAMVKRAINLRNRIVADEYGVQLHSSIEYTARKLSEINSETVNERGLTNVLWARYLSPPIDGFAKKLQALTPIEQAYHYSLYNFITKEQYTTKSGDTDYEGGRMGTASLWLSSLVEKCEAGEILYDLKITENRAADEHKAHVVLSRTGSISFSEDMPEALPNFRAGDAIVLYERNEDTDNVTNKMVFKGNIEAITENDIKIRLRAPQRNPAVLSADSLYAV
;
A
#
# COMPACT_ATOMS: atom_id res chain seq x y z
N GLN A 1 -1.94 -10.74 26.83
CA GLN A 1 -1.31 -9.64 27.59
C GLN A 1 -2.07 -8.34 27.29
N LYS A 2 -2.37 -7.51 28.29
CA LYS A 2 -2.96 -6.18 28.06
C LYS A 2 -1.86 -5.27 27.53
N ALA A 3 -2.10 -4.55 26.43
CA ALA A 3 -1.12 -3.61 25.88
C ALA A 3 -0.87 -2.48 26.89
N ASP A 4 0.38 -2.01 26.99
CA ASP A 4 0.76 -0.88 27.83
C ASP A 4 1.06 0.35 26.96
N TYR A 5 0.35 1.45 27.23
CA TYR A 5 0.48 2.68 26.44
C TYR A 5 1.90 3.25 26.49
N ARG A 6 2.54 3.26 27.66
CA ARG A 6 3.89 3.83 27.82
C ARG A 6 4.91 3.02 27.03
N ALA A 7 4.82 1.69 27.06
CA ALA A 7 5.67 0.81 26.27
C ALA A 7 5.45 1.02 24.76
N CYS A 8 4.20 1.15 24.31
CA CYS A 8 3.87 1.46 22.91
C CYS A 8 4.41 2.83 22.48
N MET A 9 4.27 3.87 23.30
CA MET A 9 4.78 5.19 22.98
C MET A 9 6.30 5.26 22.95
N LYS A 10 7.00 4.55 23.84
CA LYS A 10 8.46 4.43 23.77
C LYS A 10 8.91 3.83 22.44
N LYS A 11 8.22 2.78 21.98
CA LYS A 11 8.48 2.14 20.67
C LYS A 11 8.20 3.10 19.52
N ALA A 12 7.07 3.79 19.56
CA ALA A 12 6.72 4.79 18.55
C ALA A 12 7.79 5.89 18.48
N PHE A 13 8.24 6.40 19.64
CA PHE A 13 9.30 7.40 19.69
C PHE A 13 10.63 6.88 19.14
N GLN A 14 11.04 5.65 19.46
CA GLN A 14 12.27 5.07 18.90
C GLN A 14 12.21 4.93 17.37
N ARG A 15 11.04 4.60 16.83
CA ARG A 15 10.85 4.43 15.39
C ARG A 15 10.73 5.74 14.63
N TYR A 16 10.07 6.73 15.24
CA TYR A 16 9.70 7.99 14.60
C TYR A 16 10.35 9.20 15.28
N ALA A 17 11.52 9.02 15.87
CA ALA A 17 12.19 10.07 16.66
C ALA A 17 12.44 11.32 15.81
N ILE A 18 12.92 11.13 14.58
CA ILE A 18 13.24 12.23 13.67
C ILE A 18 11.96 12.97 13.29
N GLU A 19 10.90 12.25 12.93
CA GLU A 19 9.62 12.82 12.52
C GLU A 19 8.96 13.60 13.67
N LEU A 20 9.00 13.08 14.89
CA LEU A 20 8.47 13.76 16.07
C LEU A 20 9.28 15.02 16.41
N ILE A 21 10.61 14.96 16.37
CA ILE A 21 11.48 16.11 16.69
C ILE A 21 11.43 17.19 15.59
N ALA A 22 11.31 16.78 14.33
CA ALA A 22 11.26 17.69 13.19
C ALA A 22 9.90 18.38 13.02
N CYS A 23 8.84 17.88 13.66
CA CYS A 23 7.50 18.45 13.55
C CYS A 23 7.44 19.84 14.21
N ALA A 24 7.26 20.88 13.41
CA ALA A 24 7.21 22.27 13.90
C ALA A 24 6.03 22.51 14.84
N ASP A 25 4.90 21.84 14.60
CA ASP A 25 3.69 21.96 15.42
C ASP A 25 3.91 21.44 16.86
N LEU A 26 4.76 20.43 17.05
CA LEU A 26 5.09 19.90 18.38
C LEU A 26 6.03 20.82 19.18
N ARG A 27 6.45 21.96 18.62
CA ARG A 27 7.14 23.02 19.38
C ARG A 27 6.17 23.89 20.16
N ASP A 28 4.89 23.90 19.77
CA ASP A 28 3.83 24.54 20.54
C ASP A 28 3.39 23.60 21.66
N SER A 29 3.47 24.08 22.91
CA SER A 29 3.20 23.26 24.09
C SER A 29 1.75 22.76 24.17
N GLU A 30 0.79 23.51 23.66
CA GLU A 30 -0.62 23.11 23.69
C GLU A 30 -0.91 22.07 22.61
N ILE A 31 -0.34 22.25 21.41
CA ILE A 31 -0.45 21.26 20.34
C ILE A 31 0.24 19.95 20.74
N GLU A 32 1.42 20.03 21.34
CA GLU A 32 2.16 18.85 21.83
C GLU A 32 1.33 18.06 22.86
N LYS A 33 0.78 18.74 23.87
CA LYS A 33 -0.09 18.10 24.88
C LYS A 33 -1.30 17.45 24.23
N GLN A 34 -1.95 18.14 23.29
CA GLN A 34 -3.11 17.60 22.58
C GLN A 34 -2.74 16.37 21.75
N PHE A 35 -1.61 16.39 21.06
CA PHE A 35 -1.12 15.27 20.27
C PHE A 35 -0.93 13.99 21.11
N PHE A 36 -0.30 14.10 22.28
CA PHE A 36 -0.09 12.95 23.17
C PHE A 36 -1.39 12.51 23.86
N ALA A 37 -2.28 13.46 24.20
CA ALA A 37 -3.62 13.14 24.71
C ALA A 37 -4.43 12.36 23.66
N ASP A 38 -4.44 12.82 22.41
CA ASP A 38 -5.12 12.15 21.29
C ASP A 38 -4.50 10.77 21.02
N SER A 39 -3.16 10.65 21.07
CA SER A 39 -2.47 9.36 20.92
C SER A 39 -2.90 8.36 21.98
N LYS A 40 -3.02 8.80 23.24
CA LYS A 40 -3.51 7.95 24.35
C LYS A 40 -4.97 7.57 24.16
N PHE A 41 -5.79 8.53 23.75
CA PHE A 41 -7.20 8.29 23.47
C PHE A 41 -7.39 7.27 22.34
N HIS A 42 -6.65 7.38 21.24
CA HIS A 42 -6.66 6.39 20.16
C HIS A 42 -6.21 5.01 20.65
N PHE A 43 -5.16 4.93 21.46
CA PHE A 43 -4.70 3.66 22.05
C PHE A 43 -5.78 2.98 22.88
N GLU A 44 -6.45 3.73 23.76
CA GLU A 44 -7.52 3.21 24.61
C GLU A 44 -8.73 2.75 23.78
N ASN A 45 -9.09 3.50 22.74
CA ASN A 45 -10.19 3.16 21.85
C ASN A 45 -9.90 1.90 21.02
N ILE A 46 -8.69 1.77 20.48
CA ILE A 46 -8.25 0.54 19.80
C ILE A 46 -8.33 -0.64 20.77
N GLY A 47 -7.78 -0.49 21.98
CA GLY A 47 -7.81 -1.53 23.00
C GLY A 47 -9.23 -1.97 23.33
N ARG A 48 -10.15 -1.01 23.51
CA ARG A 48 -11.56 -1.26 23.77
C ARG A 48 -12.24 -2.00 22.62
N THR A 49 -12.07 -1.55 21.38
CA THR A 49 -12.67 -2.22 20.21
C THR A 49 -12.17 -3.65 20.06
N VAL A 50 -10.88 -3.90 20.28
CA VAL A 50 -10.28 -5.25 20.20
C VAL A 50 -10.74 -6.16 21.34
N ILE A 51 -10.96 -5.63 22.55
CA ILE A 51 -11.37 -6.42 23.72
C ILE A 51 -12.88 -6.66 23.74
N GLU A 52 -13.67 -5.64 23.41
CA GLU A 52 -15.12 -5.66 23.55
C GLU A 52 -15.79 -5.93 22.20
N THR A 53 -15.58 -5.07 21.19
CA THR A 53 -16.31 -5.13 19.92
C THR A 53 -16.01 -6.37 19.10
N PHE A 54 -14.75 -6.82 19.04
CA PHE A 54 -14.37 -8.04 18.30
C PHE A 54 -15.13 -9.28 18.81
N GLN A 55 -15.41 -9.32 20.12
CA GLN A 55 -16.12 -10.42 20.77
C GLN A 55 -17.65 -10.31 20.65
N MET A 56 -18.17 -9.21 20.10
CA MET A 56 -19.61 -9.04 19.92
C MET A 56 -20.11 -9.92 18.77
N PRO A 57 -21.33 -10.49 18.88
CA PRO A 57 -21.95 -11.27 17.82
C PRO A 57 -21.99 -10.50 16.49
N GLY A 58 -21.60 -11.18 15.40
CA GLY A 58 -21.65 -10.67 14.03
C GLY A 58 -20.36 -10.06 13.50
N TYR A 59 -19.39 -9.69 14.36
CA TYR A 59 -18.11 -9.15 13.91
C TYR A 59 -17.14 -10.24 13.41
N GLU A 60 -17.15 -11.44 13.99
CA GLU A 60 -16.28 -12.55 13.58
C GLU A 60 -14.82 -12.11 13.38
N LEU A 61 -14.29 -11.39 14.38
CA LEU A 61 -12.92 -10.87 14.38
C LEU A 61 -12.08 -11.57 15.46
N ASP A 62 -10.98 -12.18 15.06
CA ASP A 62 -10.00 -12.75 15.98
C ASP A 62 -8.64 -12.05 15.88
N LYS A 63 -8.26 -11.37 16.97
CA LYS A 63 -6.95 -10.70 17.06
C LYS A 63 -5.77 -11.68 17.01
N THR A 64 -5.96 -12.96 17.32
CA THR A 64 -4.89 -13.96 17.29
C THR A 64 -4.60 -14.45 15.87
N ASP A 65 -5.58 -14.30 14.97
CA ASP A 65 -5.48 -14.66 13.56
C ASP A 65 -5.07 -13.47 12.66
N ALA A 66 -4.58 -12.39 13.28
CA ALA A 66 -4.26 -11.15 12.61
C ALA A 66 -3.06 -11.27 11.66
N VAL A 67 -3.22 -10.73 10.46
CA VAL A 67 -2.18 -10.34 9.52
C VAL A 67 -2.15 -8.81 9.48
N ILE A 68 -0.98 -8.24 9.74
CA ILE A 68 -0.81 -6.78 9.82
C ILE A 68 -0.16 -6.25 8.55
N GLU A 69 -0.72 -5.18 8.00
CA GLU A 69 -0.20 -4.58 6.76
C GLU A 69 -0.08 -5.54 5.55
N PRO A 70 -1.00 -6.51 5.32
CA PRO A 70 -0.88 -7.38 4.16
C PRO A 70 -1.04 -6.57 2.88
N SER A 71 -0.20 -6.90 1.90
CA SER A 71 -0.18 -6.23 0.60
C SER A 71 -0.64 -7.18 -0.50
N TYR A 72 -1.32 -6.62 -1.50
CA TYR A 72 -1.87 -7.35 -2.63
C TYR A 72 -1.61 -6.57 -3.91
N VAL A 73 -1.30 -7.29 -4.98
CA VAL A 73 -1.19 -6.76 -6.34
C VAL A 73 -2.32 -7.36 -7.16
N CYS A 74 -3.19 -6.52 -7.71
CA CYS A 74 -4.30 -6.96 -8.56
C CYS A 74 -4.09 -6.44 -9.97
N GLU A 75 -3.51 -7.28 -10.82
CA GLU A 75 -3.27 -6.97 -12.23
C GLU A 75 -4.59 -6.66 -12.96
N ALA A 76 -5.63 -7.47 -12.76
CA ALA A 76 -6.92 -7.35 -13.46
C ALA A 76 -7.59 -5.98 -13.28
N LEU A 77 -7.43 -5.37 -12.10
CA LEU A 77 -7.93 -4.02 -11.80
C LEU A 77 -6.85 -2.94 -11.97
N GLY A 78 -5.60 -3.35 -12.16
CA GLY A 78 -4.43 -2.49 -12.15
C GLY A 78 -4.32 -1.67 -10.87
N LEU A 79 -4.53 -2.33 -9.73
CA LEU A 79 -4.48 -1.75 -8.38
C LEU A 79 -3.48 -2.52 -7.53
N GLN A 80 -2.84 -1.81 -6.60
CA GLN A 80 -2.12 -2.41 -5.50
C GLN A 80 -2.66 -1.83 -4.19
N GLY A 81 -2.71 -2.65 -3.16
CA GLY A 81 -3.33 -2.30 -1.90
C GLY A 81 -2.54 -2.79 -0.69
N ARG A 82 -2.56 -2.01 0.39
CA ARG A 82 -2.07 -2.43 1.71
C ARG A 82 -3.18 -2.20 2.73
N LEU A 83 -3.73 -3.29 3.26
CA LEU A 83 -4.75 -3.26 4.30
C LEU A 83 -4.09 -3.04 5.67
N ASP A 84 -4.78 -2.46 6.65
CA ASP A 84 -4.21 -2.33 8.00
C ASP A 84 -4.23 -3.65 8.77
N TYR A 85 -5.34 -4.38 8.66
CA TYR A 85 -5.56 -5.67 9.32
C TYR A 85 -6.39 -6.60 8.44
N MET A 86 -6.05 -7.88 8.46
CA MET A 86 -6.77 -8.97 7.80
C MET A 86 -6.68 -10.23 8.66
N GLN A 87 -7.67 -11.11 8.58
CA GLN A 87 -7.53 -12.47 9.10
C GLN A 87 -6.93 -13.41 8.05
N ARG A 88 -6.26 -14.48 8.46
CA ARG A 88 -5.55 -15.37 7.53
C ARG A 88 -6.48 -16.08 6.55
N ASP A 89 -7.72 -16.30 6.94
CA ASP A 89 -8.77 -16.85 6.06
C ASP A 89 -9.25 -15.88 4.97
N MET A 90 -8.76 -14.63 5.01
CA MET A 90 -9.12 -13.54 4.11
C MET A 90 -10.59 -13.10 4.16
N LEU A 91 -11.37 -13.57 5.15
CA LEU A 91 -12.80 -13.28 5.21
C LEU A 91 -13.09 -11.98 5.95
N SER A 92 -12.24 -11.57 6.89
CA SER A 92 -12.48 -10.37 7.71
C SER A 92 -11.29 -9.41 7.65
N PHE A 93 -11.52 -8.16 7.26
CA PHE A 93 -10.48 -7.13 7.24
C PHE A 93 -10.95 -5.78 7.79
N ILE A 94 -9.98 -4.99 8.26
CA ILE A 94 -10.22 -3.67 8.84
C ILE A 94 -9.30 -2.65 8.16
N GLU A 95 -9.91 -1.52 7.77
CA GLU A 95 -9.23 -0.30 7.37
C GLU A 95 -9.41 0.75 8.47
N MET A 96 -8.31 1.24 9.04
CA MET A 96 -8.31 2.15 10.18
C MET A 96 -8.24 3.62 9.74
N LYS A 97 -8.92 4.49 10.50
CA LYS A 97 -8.94 5.94 10.33
C LYS A 97 -8.78 6.63 11.68
N SER A 98 -7.74 7.46 11.82
CA SER A 98 -7.54 8.29 13.01
C SER A 98 -8.35 9.60 12.98
N GLY A 99 -8.66 10.09 11.78
CA GLY A 99 -9.40 11.34 11.60
C GLY A 99 -10.89 11.24 11.90
N LYS A 100 -11.57 12.38 11.73
CA LYS A 100 -13.03 12.46 11.83
C LYS A 100 -13.74 11.68 10.71
N ALA A 101 -14.86 11.08 11.07
CA ALA A 101 -15.85 10.54 10.15
C ALA A 101 -16.74 11.69 9.63
N ASP A 102 -17.79 11.37 8.88
CA ASP A 102 -18.82 12.33 8.53
C ASP A 102 -19.82 12.46 9.68
N GLU A 103 -19.79 13.61 10.35
CA GLU A 103 -20.68 13.96 11.48
C GLU A 103 -21.90 14.78 11.02
N TYR A 104 -21.98 15.14 9.73
CA TYR A 104 -22.89 16.17 9.22
C TYR A 104 -23.89 15.63 8.18
N ALA A 105 -23.58 14.52 7.50
CA ALA A 105 -24.46 13.93 6.50
C ALA A 105 -25.84 13.56 7.05
N ILE A 106 -25.89 13.05 8.28
CA ILE A 106 -27.13 12.67 8.97
C ILE A 106 -27.03 13.15 10.41
N GLN A 107 -27.96 14.02 10.82
CA GLN A 107 -27.98 14.56 12.18
C GLN A 107 -28.05 13.44 13.22
N GLY A 108 -27.11 13.45 14.17
CA GLY A 108 -27.03 12.45 15.25
C GLY A 108 -26.43 11.10 14.83
N LYS A 109 -25.92 10.97 13.61
CA LYS A 109 -25.28 9.73 13.13
C LYS A 109 -23.87 10.01 12.62
N ILE A 110 -22.95 9.13 12.97
CA ILE A 110 -21.57 9.13 12.48
C ILE A 110 -21.50 8.18 11.30
N GLU A 111 -21.24 8.71 10.11
CA GLU A 111 -21.16 7.95 8.87
C GLU A 111 -19.73 7.91 8.33
N PRO A 112 -19.30 6.83 7.68
CA PRO A 112 -18.02 6.84 7.01
C PRO A 112 -18.00 7.81 5.82
N LYS A 113 -16.92 8.57 5.68
CA LYS A 113 -16.72 9.45 4.51
C LYS A 113 -16.71 8.65 3.20
N GLU A 114 -17.19 9.26 2.12
CA GLU A 114 -17.29 8.61 0.80
C GLU A 114 -15.94 8.04 0.34
N ASN A 115 -14.84 8.79 0.47
CA ASN A 115 -13.51 8.34 0.09
C ASN A 115 -13.02 7.12 0.90
N HIS A 116 -13.30 7.08 2.22
CA HIS A 116 -12.95 5.94 3.07
C HIS A 116 -13.76 4.69 2.67
N ARG A 117 -15.03 4.86 2.30
CA ARG A 117 -15.88 3.78 1.77
C ARG A 117 -15.33 3.27 0.44
N VAL A 118 -14.99 4.16 -0.48
CA VAL A 118 -14.43 3.79 -1.79
C VAL A 118 -13.14 3.00 -1.62
N GLN A 119 -12.20 3.46 -0.79
CA GLN A 119 -10.93 2.77 -0.53
C GLN A 119 -11.18 1.32 -0.07
N MET A 120 -12.08 1.15 0.89
CA MET A 120 -12.39 -0.17 1.41
C MET A 120 -13.12 -1.07 0.40
N LEU A 121 -14.01 -0.51 -0.43
CA LEU A 121 -14.63 -1.24 -1.53
C LEU A 121 -13.60 -1.69 -2.59
N LEU A 122 -12.58 -0.86 -2.85
CA LEU A 122 -11.49 -1.24 -3.74
C LEU A 122 -10.66 -2.39 -3.16
N TYR A 123 -10.46 -2.45 -1.83
CA TYR A 123 -9.84 -3.64 -1.21
C TYR A 123 -10.68 -4.90 -1.36
N GLN A 124 -12.01 -4.82 -1.17
CA GLN A 124 -12.89 -5.97 -1.43
C GLN A 124 -12.73 -6.46 -2.88
N ALA A 125 -12.69 -5.53 -3.84
CA ALA A 125 -12.49 -5.88 -5.24
C ALA A 125 -11.11 -6.47 -5.51
N VAL A 126 -10.03 -5.93 -4.92
CA VAL A 126 -8.69 -6.51 -5.02
C VAL A 126 -8.69 -7.94 -4.51
N LEU A 127 -9.29 -8.22 -3.35
CA LEU A 127 -9.33 -9.57 -2.79
C LEU A 127 -10.15 -10.55 -3.64
N GLU A 128 -11.26 -10.10 -4.22
CA GLU A 128 -12.04 -10.95 -5.12
C GLU A 128 -11.29 -11.29 -6.41
N TYR A 129 -10.68 -10.30 -7.05
CA TYR A 129 -10.00 -10.51 -8.33
C TYR A 129 -8.61 -11.13 -8.21
N ALA A 130 -7.91 -10.94 -7.08
CA ALA A 130 -6.56 -11.47 -6.85
C ALA A 130 -6.58 -12.81 -6.09
N MET A 131 -7.47 -12.96 -5.10
CA MET A 131 -7.44 -14.08 -4.16
C MET A 131 -8.69 -14.99 -4.26
N ASP A 132 -9.51 -14.83 -5.30
CA ASP A 132 -10.77 -15.57 -5.51
C ASP A 132 -11.73 -15.51 -4.30
N MET A 133 -11.65 -14.43 -3.53
CA MET A 133 -12.48 -14.23 -2.34
C MET A 133 -13.89 -13.82 -2.75
N ASP A 134 -14.90 -14.64 -2.43
CA ASP A 134 -16.30 -14.25 -2.60
C ASP A 134 -16.64 -13.02 -1.73
N HIS A 135 -16.82 -11.86 -2.35
CA HIS A 135 -17.13 -10.61 -1.68
C HIS A 135 -18.42 -10.63 -0.84
N ARG A 136 -19.31 -11.60 -1.08
CA ARG A 136 -20.54 -11.78 -0.28
C ARG A 136 -20.26 -12.43 1.07
N LYS A 137 -19.15 -13.17 1.17
CA LYS A 137 -18.65 -13.76 2.41
C LYS A 137 -17.72 -12.81 3.16
N GLY A 138 -16.98 -11.99 2.41
CA GLY A 138 -16.04 -11.01 2.95
C GLY A 138 -16.71 -9.94 3.82
N LYS A 139 -16.12 -9.68 4.98
CA LYS A 139 -16.53 -8.71 5.98
C LYS A 139 -15.50 -7.59 6.08
N ALA A 140 -15.88 -6.45 5.54
CA ALA A 140 -15.04 -5.27 5.50
C ALA A 140 -15.48 -4.27 6.58
N TYR A 141 -14.51 -3.80 7.38
CA TYR A 141 -14.76 -2.86 8.46
C TYR A 141 -13.97 -1.58 8.28
N LEU A 142 -14.62 -0.44 8.51
CA LEU A 142 -13.96 0.86 8.67
C LEU A 142 -13.87 1.19 10.15
N PHE A 143 -12.66 1.25 10.69
CA PHE A 143 -12.44 1.53 12.11
C PHE A 143 -12.03 2.97 12.34
N TYR A 144 -12.94 3.78 12.88
CA TYR A 144 -12.62 5.14 13.32
C TYR A 144 -12.20 5.14 14.79
N THR A 145 -10.89 5.21 15.03
CA THR A 145 -10.31 5.12 16.36
C THR A 145 -10.62 6.36 17.23
N ARG A 146 -11.14 7.44 16.63
CA ARG A 146 -11.65 8.62 17.35
C ARG A 146 -13.02 8.39 18.02
N TYR A 147 -13.86 7.50 17.49
CA TYR A 147 -15.24 7.28 17.97
C TYR A 147 -15.47 5.86 18.51
N PRO A 148 -14.39 5.15 18.83
CA PRO A 148 -14.29 3.68 18.85
C PRO A 148 -15.29 2.94 17.94
N LEU A 149 -15.48 3.43 16.72
CA LEU A 149 -16.55 2.98 15.83
C LEU A 149 -15.99 2.02 14.79
N LEU A 150 -16.36 0.75 14.91
CA LEU A 150 -16.06 -0.28 13.91
C LEU A 150 -17.27 -0.43 12.99
N TYR A 151 -17.25 0.26 11.86
CA TYR A 151 -18.39 0.31 10.94
C TYR A 151 -18.34 -0.84 9.93
N PRO A 152 -19.35 -1.74 9.90
CA PRO A 152 -19.45 -2.77 8.86
C PRO A 152 -19.88 -2.13 7.55
N ALA A 153 -19.02 -2.21 6.55
CA ALA A 153 -19.31 -1.60 5.28
C ALA A 153 -19.91 -2.62 4.32
N ARG A 154 -20.91 -2.15 3.58
CA ARG A 154 -21.59 -2.95 2.57
C ARG A 154 -20.91 -2.80 1.22
N ALA A 155 -20.74 -3.93 0.53
CA ALA A 155 -20.26 -3.95 -0.84
C ALA A 155 -21.15 -3.07 -1.74
N SER A 156 -20.53 -2.36 -2.69
CA SER A 156 -21.21 -1.55 -3.69
C SER A 156 -20.41 -1.55 -4.99
N TRP A 157 -20.71 -2.51 -5.86
CA TRP A 157 -20.07 -2.62 -7.18
C TRP A 157 -20.34 -1.43 -8.10
N ALA A 158 -21.45 -0.72 -7.89
CA ALA A 158 -21.69 0.54 -8.58
C ALA A 158 -20.63 1.60 -8.22
N MET A 159 -20.22 1.68 -6.94
CA MET A 159 -19.14 2.56 -6.50
C MET A 159 -17.78 2.07 -6.98
N VAL A 160 -17.51 0.76 -6.92
CA VAL A 160 -16.28 0.17 -7.46
C VAL A 160 -16.12 0.52 -8.94
N LYS A 161 -17.15 0.29 -9.77
CA LYS A 161 -17.13 0.65 -11.20
C LYS A 161 -16.82 2.14 -11.43
N ARG A 162 -17.41 3.04 -10.64
CA ARG A 162 -17.09 4.48 -10.75
C ARG A 162 -15.64 4.78 -10.37
N ALA A 163 -15.13 4.15 -9.30
CA ALA A 163 -13.75 4.31 -8.87
C ALA A 163 -12.75 3.75 -9.89
N ILE A 164 -13.03 2.60 -10.49
CA ILE A 164 -12.22 2.02 -11.58
C ILE A 164 -12.25 2.91 -12.82
N ASN A 165 -13.41 3.46 -13.20
CA ASN A 165 -13.49 4.42 -14.31
C ASN A 165 -12.64 5.67 -14.04
N LEU A 166 -12.67 6.20 -12.82
CA LEU A 166 -11.80 7.31 -12.43
C LEU A 166 -10.32 6.91 -12.50
N ARG A 167 -9.95 5.74 -11.97
CA ARG A 167 -8.60 5.20 -12.08
C ARG A 167 -8.15 5.09 -13.54
N ASN A 168 -9.01 4.64 -14.44
CA ASN A 168 -8.69 4.53 -15.86
C ASN A 168 -8.47 5.91 -16.51
N ARG A 169 -9.25 6.93 -16.14
CA ARG A 169 -9.02 8.32 -16.57
C ARG A 169 -7.67 8.83 -16.08
N ILE A 170 -7.34 8.62 -14.80
CA ILE A 170 -6.04 9.00 -14.21
C ILE A 170 -4.89 8.35 -14.98
N VAL A 171 -4.96 7.03 -15.19
CA VAL A 171 -3.91 6.30 -15.93
C VAL A 171 -3.82 6.76 -17.39
N ALA A 172 -4.95 7.06 -18.04
CA ALA A 172 -4.95 7.57 -19.41
C ALA A 172 -4.30 8.96 -19.51
N ASP A 173 -4.51 9.84 -18.53
CA ASP A 173 -3.86 11.15 -18.48
C ASP A 173 -2.35 11.03 -18.21
N GLU A 174 -1.94 10.19 -17.25
CA GLU A 174 -0.51 9.90 -16.97
C GLU A 174 0.18 9.31 -18.20
N TYR A 175 -0.46 8.30 -18.83
CA TYR A 175 0.05 7.68 -20.05
C TYR A 175 0.08 8.67 -21.21
N GLY A 176 -0.90 9.55 -21.34
CA GLY A 176 -0.92 10.60 -22.36
C GLY A 176 0.30 11.51 -22.26
N VAL A 177 0.64 11.98 -21.06
CA VAL A 177 1.84 12.80 -20.84
C VAL A 177 3.11 12.06 -21.29
N GLN A 178 3.23 10.79 -20.89
CA GLN A 178 4.35 9.94 -21.28
C GLN A 178 4.42 9.72 -22.80
N LEU A 179 3.32 9.31 -23.42
CA LEU A 179 3.23 8.97 -24.83
C LEU A 179 3.61 10.15 -25.72
N HIS A 180 3.12 11.34 -25.38
CA HIS A 180 3.41 12.53 -26.18
C HIS A 180 4.79 13.12 -25.87
N SER A 181 5.26 13.01 -24.63
CA SER A 181 6.58 13.50 -24.19
C SER A 181 6.90 14.93 -24.68
N SER A 182 5.88 15.80 -24.75
CA SER A 182 5.96 17.16 -25.32
C SER A 182 5.63 18.20 -24.24
N ILE A 183 6.33 19.34 -24.30
CA ILE A 183 6.09 20.47 -23.40
C ILE A 183 4.68 21.02 -23.59
N GLU A 184 4.23 21.13 -24.83
CA GLU A 184 2.93 21.68 -25.22
C GLU A 184 1.78 20.80 -24.71
N TYR A 185 1.90 19.48 -24.87
CA TYR A 185 0.90 18.54 -24.36
C TYR A 185 0.76 18.64 -22.84
N THR A 186 1.89 18.68 -22.14
CA THR A 186 1.93 18.75 -20.68
C THR A 186 1.44 20.08 -20.14
N ALA A 187 1.80 21.18 -20.78
CA ALA A 187 1.25 22.49 -20.46
C ALA A 187 -0.29 22.51 -20.57
N ARG A 188 -0.84 21.91 -21.64
CA ARG A 188 -2.29 21.77 -21.81
C ARG A 188 -2.91 20.89 -20.72
N LYS A 189 -2.28 19.78 -20.36
CA LYS A 189 -2.80 18.89 -19.30
C LYS A 189 -2.76 19.52 -17.91
N LEU A 190 -1.68 20.21 -17.57
CA LEU A 190 -1.59 20.89 -16.28
C LEU A 190 -2.53 22.10 -16.20
N SER A 191 -2.89 22.74 -17.31
CA SER A 191 -3.88 23.82 -17.32
C SER A 191 -5.33 23.34 -17.07
N GLU A 192 -5.61 22.05 -17.29
CA GLU A 192 -6.89 21.42 -16.94
C GLU A 192 -7.09 21.34 -15.41
N ILE A 193 -6.03 21.51 -14.60
CA ILE A 193 -6.10 21.53 -13.12
C ILE A 193 -6.58 22.91 -12.64
N ASN A 194 -7.89 23.09 -12.64
CA ASN A 194 -8.56 24.31 -12.17
C ASN A 194 -9.94 23.99 -11.58
N SER A 195 -10.50 24.94 -10.83
CA SER A 195 -11.75 24.73 -10.09
C SER A 195 -12.96 24.52 -11.00
N GLU A 196 -12.96 25.03 -12.23
CA GLU A 196 -14.04 24.80 -13.21
C GLU A 196 -14.04 23.33 -13.68
N THR A 197 -12.89 22.80 -14.08
CA THR A 197 -12.75 21.42 -14.55
C THR A 197 -13.08 20.41 -13.47
N VAL A 198 -12.54 20.58 -12.25
CA VAL A 198 -12.64 19.56 -11.19
C VAL A 198 -13.96 19.62 -10.41
N ASN A 199 -14.76 20.67 -10.59
CA ASN A 199 -16.07 20.80 -9.96
C ASN A 199 -17.16 20.06 -10.74
N GLU A 200 -17.00 18.76 -10.93
CA GLU A 200 -17.95 17.91 -11.69
C GLU A 200 -19.39 17.96 -11.11
N ARG A 201 -19.54 18.35 -9.83
CA ARG A 201 -20.84 18.47 -9.14
C ARG A 201 -21.43 19.88 -9.14
N GLY A 202 -20.77 20.87 -9.76
CA GLY A 202 -21.26 22.24 -9.81
C GLY A 202 -21.48 22.88 -8.42
N LEU A 203 -20.62 22.55 -7.45
CA LEU A 203 -20.70 23.06 -6.09
C LEU A 203 -20.50 24.58 -6.07
N THR A 204 -21.37 25.30 -5.36
CA THR A 204 -21.31 26.76 -5.20
C THR A 204 -21.39 27.20 -3.73
N ASN A 205 -21.40 26.25 -2.80
CA ASN A 205 -21.56 26.53 -1.38
C ASN A 205 -20.32 27.19 -0.77
N VAL A 206 -20.46 27.71 0.46
CA VAL A 206 -19.37 28.40 1.19
C VAL A 206 -18.14 27.50 1.35
N LEU A 207 -18.35 26.21 1.62
CA LEU A 207 -17.26 25.24 1.77
C LEU A 207 -16.42 25.20 0.48
N TRP A 208 -17.08 25.08 -0.66
CA TRP A 208 -16.43 25.08 -1.97
C TRP A 208 -15.73 26.41 -2.24
N ALA A 209 -16.47 27.52 -2.24
CA ALA A 209 -15.99 28.82 -2.67
C ALA A 209 -14.88 29.38 -1.78
N ARG A 210 -14.90 29.09 -0.47
CA ARG A 210 -13.94 29.64 0.49
C ARG A 210 -12.75 28.72 0.77
N TYR A 211 -12.92 27.40 0.68
CA TYR A 211 -11.91 26.45 1.16
C TYR A 211 -11.41 25.47 0.10
N LEU A 212 -12.26 25.05 -0.86
CA LEU A 212 -11.85 24.03 -1.84
C LEU A 212 -11.37 24.65 -3.15
N SER A 213 -12.10 25.61 -3.74
CA SER A 213 -11.69 26.19 -5.03
C SER A 213 -10.41 27.05 -4.96
N PRO A 214 -10.16 27.88 -3.92
CA PRO A 214 -8.98 28.74 -3.91
C PRO A 214 -7.62 28.04 -4.00
N PRO A 215 -7.35 26.93 -3.26
CA PRO A 215 -6.08 26.22 -3.40
C PRO A 215 -5.94 25.52 -4.77
N ILE A 216 -7.04 25.07 -5.38
CA ILE A 216 -7.03 24.44 -6.71
C ILE A 216 -6.60 25.47 -7.76
N ASP A 217 -7.26 26.63 -7.80
CA ASP A 217 -6.89 27.72 -8.72
C ASP A 217 -5.53 28.34 -8.39
N GLY A 218 -5.09 28.21 -7.14
CA GLY A 218 -3.77 28.62 -6.70
C GLY A 218 -2.64 27.90 -7.43
N PHE A 219 -2.84 26.64 -7.86
CA PHE A 219 -1.87 25.91 -8.67
C PHE A 219 -1.66 26.59 -10.04
N ALA A 220 -2.74 26.78 -10.79
CA ALA A 220 -2.70 27.41 -12.11
C ALA A 220 -2.10 28.83 -12.05
N LYS A 221 -2.47 29.62 -11.03
CA LYS A 221 -1.91 30.97 -10.81
C LYS A 221 -0.40 30.95 -10.60
N LYS A 222 0.12 30.01 -9.79
CA LYS A 222 1.57 29.89 -9.55
C LYS A 222 2.31 29.48 -10.81
N LEU A 223 1.75 28.54 -11.58
CA LEU A 223 2.33 28.10 -12.84
C LEU A 223 2.37 29.23 -13.88
N GLN A 224 1.31 30.04 -13.97
CA GLN A 224 1.23 31.21 -14.85
C GLN A 224 2.17 32.35 -14.43
N ALA A 225 2.51 32.45 -13.14
CA ALA A 225 3.42 33.48 -12.63
C ALA A 225 4.90 33.19 -12.94
N LEU A 226 5.23 31.95 -13.34
CA LEU A 226 6.58 31.58 -13.78
C LEU A 226 6.94 32.28 -15.09
N THR A 227 8.21 32.61 -15.25
CA THR A 227 8.76 33.08 -16.53
C THR A 227 8.67 31.98 -17.59
N PRO A 228 8.70 32.31 -18.90
CA PRO A 228 8.64 31.30 -19.96
C PRO A 228 9.71 30.20 -19.84
N ILE A 229 10.92 30.55 -19.37
CA ILE A 229 12.00 29.57 -19.18
C ILE A 229 11.74 28.64 -17.99
N GLU A 230 11.20 29.17 -16.89
CA GLU A 230 10.82 28.37 -15.71
C GLU A 230 9.65 27.43 -16.02
N GLN A 231 8.67 27.89 -16.81
CA GLN A 231 7.58 27.05 -17.31
C GLN A 231 8.12 25.92 -18.18
N ALA A 232 8.96 26.23 -19.17
CA ALA A 232 9.57 25.23 -20.04
C ALA A 232 10.38 24.20 -19.24
N TYR A 233 11.17 24.64 -18.26
CA TYR A 233 11.89 23.76 -17.34
C TYR A 233 10.94 22.86 -16.54
N HIS A 234 9.90 23.43 -15.92
CA HIS A 234 8.93 22.68 -15.12
C HIS A 234 8.24 21.59 -15.95
N TYR A 235 7.75 21.92 -17.14
CA TYR A 235 7.10 20.95 -18.04
C TYR A 235 8.07 19.87 -18.52
N SER A 236 9.31 20.24 -18.83
CA SER A 236 10.34 19.28 -19.24
C SER A 236 10.67 18.30 -18.12
N LEU A 237 10.82 18.80 -16.89
CA LEU A 237 11.06 17.98 -15.71
C LEU A 237 9.86 17.08 -15.39
N TYR A 238 8.64 17.60 -15.51
CA TYR A 238 7.42 16.81 -15.31
C TYR A 238 7.33 15.65 -16.31
N ASN A 239 7.64 15.91 -17.60
CA ASN A 239 7.69 14.87 -18.62
C ASN A 239 8.72 13.81 -18.30
N PHE A 240 9.93 14.23 -17.95
CA PHE A 240 11.01 13.32 -17.57
C PHE A 240 10.59 12.43 -16.39
N ILE A 241 10.06 13.01 -15.32
CA ILE A 241 9.62 12.25 -14.14
C ILE A 241 8.49 11.28 -14.51
N THR A 242 7.50 11.73 -15.28
CA THR A 242 6.36 10.90 -15.69
C THR A 242 6.84 9.72 -16.54
N LYS A 243 7.79 9.97 -17.45
CA LYS A 243 8.44 8.95 -18.28
C LYS A 243 9.16 7.91 -17.43
N GLU A 244 10.04 8.35 -16.55
CA GLU A 244 10.79 7.44 -15.66
C GLU A 244 9.87 6.62 -14.76
N GLN A 245 8.82 7.23 -14.21
CA GLN A 245 7.83 6.51 -13.40
C GLN A 245 7.06 5.48 -14.21
N TYR A 246 6.69 5.79 -15.46
CA TYR A 246 5.99 4.85 -16.33
C TYR A 246 6.91 3.69 -16.72
N THR A 247 8.12 3.97 -17.21
CA THR A 247 9.12 2.96 -17.57
C THR A 247 9.49 2.07 -16.38
N THR A 248 9.60 2.62 -15.17
CA THR A 248 9.84 1.83 -13.94
C THR A 248 8.71 0.83 -13.66
N LYS A 249 7.47 1.14 -14.05
CA LYS A 249 6.31 0.26 -13.85
C LYS A 249 6.18 -0.77 -14.97
N SER A 250 6.19 -0.34 -16.24
CA SER A 250 5.90 -1.19 -17.40
C SER A 250 7.13 -1.86 -18.02
N GLY A 251 8.33 -1.38 -17.70
CA GLY A 251 9.54 -1.68 -18.48
C GLY A 251 9.63 -0.80 -19.72
N ASP A 252 10.77 -0.90 -20.40
CA ASP A 252 11.02 -0.28 -21.71
C ASP A 252 10.80 -1.31 -22.82
N THR A 253 9.88 -1.04 -23.75
CA THR A 253 9.57 -1.92 -24.89
C THR A 253 10.50 -1.73 -26.07
N ASP A 254 11.24 -0.61 -26.13
CA ASP A 254 12.00 -0.21 -27.32
C ASP A 254 13.47 -0.66 -27.27
N TYR A 255 13.92 -1.24 -26.15
CA TYR A 255 15.27 -1.78 -25.98
C TYR A 255 15.25 -3.31 -26.09
N GLU A 256 15.97 -3.87 -27.08
CA GLU A 256 16.33 -5.29 -27.07
C GLU A 256 17.20 -5.56 -25.82
N GLY A 257 16.65 -6.31 -24.86
CA GLY A 257 17.21 -6.48 -23.51
C GLY A 257 16.59 -5.57 -22.44
N GLY A 258 15.39 -5.05 -22.69
CA GLY A 258 14.68 -4.08 -21.86
C GLY A 258 14.73 -4.36 -20.37
N ARG A 259 15.13 -3.34 -19.60
CA ARG A 259 15.03 -3.36 -18.14
C ARG A 259 13.58 -3.64 -17.77
N MET A 260 13.36 -4.81 -17.21
CA MET A 260 12.08 -5.27 -16.71
C MET A 260 11.60 -4.32 -15.61
N GLY A 261 10.51 -3.60 -15.86
CA GLY A 261 9.86 -2.77 -14.85
C GLY A 261 9.16 -3.63 -13.80
N THR A 262 8.49 -3.01 -12.84
CA THR A 262 7.77 -3.72 -11.76
C THR A 262 6.78 -4.77 -12.27
N ALA A 263 6.22 -4.59 -13.46
CA ALA A 263 5.31 -5.55 -14.09
C ALA A 263 5.96 -6.92 -14.39
N SER A 264 7.30 -7.02 -14.48
CA SER A 264 8.00 -8.29 -14.63
C SER A 264 7.72 -9.26 -13.49
N LEU A 265 7.37 -8.75 -12.31
CA LEU A 265 6.97 -9.59 -11.17
C LEU A 265 5.81 -10.54 -11.52
N TRP A 266 4.96 -10.21 -12.50
CA TRP A 266 3.86 -11.08 -12.93
C TRP A 266 3.78 -11.35 -14.44
N LEU A 267 4.45 -10.55 -15.29
CA LEU A 267 4.49 -10.79 -16.73
C LEU A 267 5.59 -11.76 -17.14
N SER A 268 6.72 -11.78 -16.43
CA SER A 268 7.82 -12.69 -16.74
C SER A 268 7.52 -14.09 -16.22
N SER A 269 7.76 -15.08 -17.06
CA SER A 269 7.76 -16.49 -16.68
C SER A 269 8.84 -16.77 -15.62
N LEU A 270 8.68 -17.89 -14.90
CA LEU A 270 9.72 -18.33 -13.95
C LEU A 270 11.07 -18.50 -14.65
N VAL A 271 11.07 -19.12 -15.85
CA VAL A 271 12.29 -19.39 -16.62
C VAL A 271 13.04 -18.09 -16.92
N GLU A 272 12.34 -17.07 -17.44
CA GLU A 272 12.94 -15.76 -17.72
C GLU A 272 13.52 -15.11 -16.45
N LYS A 273 12.83 -15.20 -15.32
CA LYS A 273 13.32 -14.67 -14.04
C LYS A 273 14.56 -15.42 -13.54
N CYS A 274 14.60 -16.74 -13.72
CA CYS A 274 15.77 -17.56 -13.36
C CYS A 274 16.97 -17.23 -14.25
N GLU A 275 16.77 -17.13 -15.57
CA GLU A 275 17.81 -16.75 -16.53
C GLU A 275 18.34 -15.33 -16.29
N ALA A 276 17.50 -14.41 -15.83
CA ALA A 276 17.88 -13.05 -15.46
C ALA A 276 18.49 -12.93 -14.05
N GLY A 277 18.41 -13.98 -13.22
CA GLY A 277 18.82 -13.95 -11.82
C GLY A 277 17.95 -13.02 -10.95
N GLU A 278 16.69 -12.80 -11.34
CA GLU A 278 15.75 -11.85 -10.71
C GLU A 278 14.80 -12.50 -9.69
N ILE A 279 14.93 -13.80 -9.45
CA ILE A 279 14.11 -14.53 -8.46
C ILE A 279 14.96 -15.52 -7.67
N LEU A 280 14.67 -15.63 -6.38
CA LEU A 280 15.05 -16.79 -5.57
C LEU A 280 13.76 -17.51 -5.17
N TYR A 281 13.68 -18.82 -5.40
CA TYR A 281 12.47 -19.61 -5.13
C TYR A 281 12.81 -20.94 -4.46
N ASP A 282 11.77 -21.72 -4.11
CA ASP A 282 11.85 -22.94 -3.30
C ASP A 282 12.56 -22.74 -1.95
N LEU A 283 12.46 -21.52 -1.43
CA LEU A 283 13.06 -21.12 -0.17
C LEU A 283 12.22 -21.65 1.00
N LYS A 284 12.87 -22.18 2.03
CA LYS A 284 12.20 -22.63 3.26
C LYS A 284 12.62 -21.78 4.44
N ILE A 285 11.66 -21.37 5.26
CA ILE A 285 11.96 -20.61 6.48
C ILE A 285 12.66 -21.53 7.49
N THR A 286 13.90 -21.20 7.83
CA THR A 286 14.67 -21.88 8.88
C THR A 286 14.62 -21.14 10.21
N GLU A 287 14.43 -19.82 10.17
CA GLU A 287 14.22 -19.00 11.36
C GLU A 287 13.11 -17.98 11.12
N ASN A 288 12.06 -17.99 11.96
CA ASN A 288 10.98 -17.02 11.93
C ASN A 288 11.06 -16.07 13.13
N ARG A 289 11.53 -14.84 12.89
CA ARG A 289 11.54 -13.72 13.84
C ARG A 289 10.63 -12.59 13.37
N ALA A 290 9.56 -12.90 12.64
CA ALA A 290 8.66 -11.88 12.11
C ALA A 290 7.96 -11.08 13.23
N ALA A 291 7.82 -11.65 14.43
CA ALA A 291 7.24 -11.00 15.60
C ALA A 291 8.23 -10.12 16.38
N ASP A 292 9.52 -10.10 16.02
CA ASP A 292 10.53 -9.30 16.72
C ASP A 292 10.17 -7.80 16.64
N GLU A 293 10.19 -7.15 17.80
CA GLU A 293 9.74 -5.77 17.95
C GLU A 293 10.69 -4.74 17.34
N HIS A 294 11.98 -5.06 17.21
CA HIS A 294 13.01 -4.11 16.78
C HIS A 294 13.51 -4.42 15.36
N LYS A 295 13.61 -5.71 15.04
CA LYS A 295 14.08 -6.19 13.74
C LYS A 295 13.30 -7.42 13.31
N ALA A 296 12.04 -7.24 12.94
CA ALA A 296 11.26 -8.31 12.32
C ALA A 296 11.98 -8.83 11.08
N HIS A 297 12.32 -10.12 11.10
CA HIS A 297 13.05 -10.75 10.00
C HIS A 297 12.71 -12.24 9.90
N VAL A 298 13.05 -12.81 8.76
CA VAL A 298 13.05 -14.26 8.53
C VAL A 298 14.37 -14.67 7.88
N VAL A 299 14.82 -15.88 8.16
CA VAL A 299 15.93 -16.52 7.46
C VAL A 299 15.35 -17.66 6.64
N LEU A 300 15.68 -17.68 5.35
CA LEU A 300 15.26 -18.73 4.45
C LEU A 300 16.48 -19.47 3.89
N SER A 301 16.40 -20.79 3.87
CA SER A 301 17.42 -21.64 3.26
C SER A 301 17.20 -21.79 1.76
N ARG A 302 18.31 -21.79 1.02
CA ARG A 302 18.40 -21.99 -0.43
C ARG A 302 18.70 -23.45 -0.81
N THR A 303 18.59 -24.38 0.13
CA THR A 303 18.89 -25.82 0.00
C THR A 303 17.97 -26.48 -1.03
N GLY A 304 18.28 -26.31 -2.31
CA GLY A 304 17.53 -26.86 -3.44
C GLY A 304 17.84 -26.18 -4.78
N SER A 305 18.29 -24.92 -4.78
CA SER A 305 18.33 -24.07 -5.99
C SER A 305 19.70 -23.96 -6.67
N ILE A 306 20.64 -24.87 -6.43
CA ILE A 306 21.91 -24.86 -7.19
C ILE A 306 22.33 -26.29 -7.51
N SER A 307 21.58 -26.98 -8.36
CA SER A 307 22.19 -28.02 -9.20
C SER A 307 22.74 -27.33 -10.43
N PHE A 308 24.06 -27.10 -10.47
CA PHE A 308 24.75 -26.79 -11.71
C PHE A 308 24.65 -28.02 -12.63
N SER A 309 23.53 -28.19 -13.33
CA SER A 309 23.49 -29.11 -14.46
C SER A 309 24.26 -28.47 -15.61
N GLU A 310 25.20 -29.19 -16.21
CA GLU A 310 25.97 -28.72 -17.38
C GLU A 310 25.08 -28.24 -18.55
N ASP A 311 23.82 -28.67 -18.58
CA ASP A 311 22.83 -28.35 -19.61
C ASP A 311 22.00 -27.08 -19.35
N MET A 312 22.01 -26.52 -18.12
CA MET A 312 21.31 -25.28 -17.75
C MET A 312 22.12 -24.52 -16.69
N PRO A 313 23.01 -23.59 -17.08
CA PRO A 313 23.65 -22.70 -16.13
C PRO A 313 22.60 -21.71 -15.60
N GLU A 314 21.95 -22.02 -14.48
CA GLU A 314 21.12 -21.04 -13.77
C GLU A 314 21.99 -19.79 -13.50
N ALA A 315 21.50 -18.63 -13.93
CA ALA A 315 22.23 -17.38 -13.75
C ALA A 315 22.42 -17.11 -12.25
N LEU A 316 23.58 -16.60 -11.88
CA LEU A 316 23.83 -16.20 -10.50
C LEU A 316 22.81 -15.14 -10.10
N PRO A 317 22.14 -15.28 -8.93
CA PRO A 317 21.14 -14.32 -8.50
C PRO A 317 21.75 -12.91 -8.38
N ASN A 318 21.05 -11.89 -8.89
CA ASN A 318 21.50 -10.49 -8.92
C ASN A 318 21.21 -9.73 -7.60
N PHE A 319 20.93 -10.45 -6.52
CA PHE A 319 20.51 -9.88 -5.24
C PHE A 319 21.70 -9.42 -4.38
N ARG A 320 21.52 -8.30 -3.68
CA ARG A 320 22.50 -7.69 -2.78
C ARG A 320 21.88 -7.29 -1.45
N ALA A 321 22.71 -7.21 -0.42
CA ALA A 321 22.29 -6.65 0.85
C ALA A 321 21.83 -5.19 0.67
N GLY A 322 20.64 -4.87 1.18
CA GLY A 322 19.97 -3.58 1.02
C GLY A 322 18.84 -3.59 -0.02
N ASP A 323 18.84 -4.53 -0.97
CA ASP A 323 17.84 -4.57 -2.04
C ASP A 323 16.43 -4.71 -1.47
N ALA A 324 15.49 -3.98 -2.07
CA ALA A 324 14.07 -4.08 -1.75
C ALA A 324 13.47 -5.28 -2.49
N ILE A 325 12.71 -6.10 -1.77
CA ILE A 325 12.17 -7.35 -2.31
C ILE A 325 10.68 -7.51 -2.04
N VAL A 326 10.09 -8.52 -2.68
CA VAL A 326 8.73 -8.98 -2.46
C VAL A 326 8.77 -10.46 -2.09
N LEU A 327 8.52 -10.78 -0.83
CA LEU A 327 8.43 -12.15 -0.34
C LEU A 327 6.98 -12.65 -0.45
N TYR A 328 6.77 -13.82 -1.03
CA TYR A 328 5.45 -14.46 -1.14
C TYR A 328 5.58 -15.99 -1.10
N GLU A 329 4.49 -16.66 -0.71
CA GLU A 329 4.43 -18.12 -0.78
C GLU A 329 4.35 -18.58 -2.24
N ARG A 330 5.14 -19.58 -2.61
CA ARG A 330 5.13 -20.20 -3.94
C ARG A 330 5.16 -21.71 -3.79
N ASN A 331 3.99 -22.30 -3.58
CA ASN A 331 3.84 -23.75 -3.40
C ASN A 331 3.47 -24.46 -4.71
N GLU A 332 2.86 -23.74 -5.65
CA GLU A 332 2.49 -24.22 -6.98
C GLU A 332 3.15 -23.39 -8.08
N ASP A 333 3.26 -23.93 -9.30
CA ASP A 333 3.88 -23.21 -10.42
C ASP A 333 3.12 -21.99 -10.90
N THR A 334 1.82 -21.98 -10.63
CA THR A 334 0.90 -20.88 -10.91
C THR A 334 0.99 -19.76 -9.86
N ASP A 335 1.66 -19.98 -8.74
CA ASP A 335 1.78 -19.00 -7.66
C ASP A 335 2.72 -17.86 -8.06
N ASN A 336 2.23 -16.63 -7.91
CA ASN A 336 2.99 -15.41 -8.18
C ASN A 336 2.49 -14.25 -7.29
N VAL A 337 3.02 -13.05 -7.50
CA VAL A 337 2.68 -11.88 -6.68
C VAL A 337 1.24 -11.39 -6.82
N THR A 338 0.49 -11.83 -7.85
CA THR A 338 -0.88 -11.37 -8.13
C THR A 338 -1.95 -12.29 -7.56
N ASN A 339 -1.61 -13.53 -7.21
CA ASN A 339 -2.52 -14.49 -6.57
C ASN A 339 -2.08 -14.88 -5.14
N LYS A 340 -1.10 -14.18 -4.60
CA LYS A 340 -0.62 -14.35 -3.23
C LYS A 340 -0.62 -13.04 -2.47
N MET A 341 -0.75 -13.17 -1.15
CA MET A 341 -0.38 -12.11 -0.25
C MET A 341 1.14 -11.90 -0.30
N VAL A 342 1.56 -10.63 -0.39
CA VAL A 342 2.97 -10.27 -0.51
C VAL A 342 3.47 -9.48 0.70
N PHE A 343 4.71 -9.74 1.08
CA PHE A 343 5.43 -9.04 2.14
C PHE A 343 6.59 -8.24 1.55
N LYS A 344 6.57 -6.92 1.74
CA LYS A 344 7.67 -6.06 1.33
C LYS A 344 8.76 -6.07 2.39
N GLY A 345 10.00 -6.14 1.96
CA GLY A 345 11.15 -6.19 2.85
C GLY A 345 12.42 -5.72 2.17
N ASN A 346 13.53 -5.89 2.90
CA ASN A 346 14.87 -5.69 2.37
C ASN A 346 15.74 -6.89 2.70
N ILE A 347 16.68 -7.21 1.82
CA ILE A 347 17.70 -8.22 2.10
C ILE A 347 18.66 -7.62 3.15
N GLU A 348 18.75 -8.24 4.32
CA GLU A 348 19.71 -7.85 5.35
C GLU A 348 21.07 -8.51 5.10
N ALA A 349 21.05 -9.79 4.69
CA ALA A 349 22.24 -10.55 4.32
C ALA A 349 21.87 -11.66 3.34
N ILE A 350 22.81 -12.01 2.47
CA ILE A 350 22.72 -13.15 1.56
C ILE A 350 24.02 -13.94 1.67
N THR A 351 23.90 -15.25 1.80
CA THR A 351 25.02 -16.20 1.81
C THR A 351 24.81 -17.25 0.73
N GLU A 352 25.76 -18.18 0.62
CA GLU A 352 25.62 -19.34 -0.27
C GLU A 352 24.38 -20.16 0.07
N ASN A 353 24.12 -20.37 1.37
CA ASN A 353 23.08 -21.28 1.84
C ASN A 353 21.79 -20.59 2.24
N ASP A 354 21.84 -19.32 2.65
CA ASP A 354 20.70 -18.66 3.29
C ASP A 354 20.52 -17.21 2.83
N ILE A 355 19.28 -16.73 2.88
CA ILE A 355 18.92 -15.34 2.72
C ILE A 355 18.21 -14.84 3.97
N LYS A 356 18.66 -13.72 4.53
CA LYS A 356 18.04 -13.04 5.66
C LYS A 356 17.27 -11.83 5.17
N ILE A 357 15.96 -11.82 5.41
CA ILE A 357 15.05 -10.76 4.97
C ILE A 357 14.52 -10.00 6.17
N ARG A 358 14.71 -8.69 6.17
CA ARG A 358 14.06 -7.78 7.11
C ARG A 358 12.67 -7.41 6.56
N LEU A 359 11.63 -7.71 7.32
CA LEU A 359 10.26 -7.37 6.98
C LEU A 359 9.99 -5.89 7.26
N ARG A 360 9.24 -5.23 6.38
CA ARG A 360 8.82 -3.83 6.58
C ARG A 360 7.79 -3.69 7.72
N ALA A 361 6.92 -4.68 7.86
CA ALA A 361 5.89 -4.76 8.89
C ALA A 361 6.10 -6.03 9.74
N PRO A 362 6.21 -5.90 11.07
CA PRO A 362 6.31 -7.06 11.97
C PRO A 362 4.99 -7.86 11.98
N GLN A 363 5.09 -9.18 11.96
CA GLN A 363 3.95 -10.10 12.07
C GLN A 363 3.97 -10.78 13.43
N ARG A 364 3.03 -10.41 14.31
CA ARG A 364 2.93 -11.01 15.65
C ARG A 364 2.38 -12.43 15.64
N ASN A 365 1.60 -12.77 14.63
CA ASN A 365 1.10 -14.12 14.44
C ASN A 365 2.16 -14.93 13.66
N PRO A 366 2.84 -15.91 14.30
CA PRO A 366 3.89 -16.69 13.63
C PRO A 366 3.34 -17.53 12.48
N ALA A 367 2.03 -17.86 12.48
CA ALA A 367 1.40 -18.65 11.44
C ALA A 367 1.10 -17.87 10.14
N VAL A 368 1.48 -16.59 10.07
CA VAL A 368 1.41 -15.76 8.85
C VAL A 368 2.48 -16.18 7.84
N LEU A 369 3.64 -16.62 8.34
CA LEU A 369 4.75 -17.12 7.55
C LEU A 369 5.02 -18.56 7.99
N SER A 370 4.30 -19.50 7.39
CA SER A 370 4.39 -20.92 7.66
C SER A 370 5.79 -21.48 7.33
N ALA A 371 6.35 -22.29 8.22
CA ALA A 371 7.62 -22.97 7.97
C ALA A 371 7.49 -24.16 6.99
N ASP A 372 6.27 -24.64 6.79
CA ASP A 372 5.97 -25.77 5.90
C ASP A 372 5.76 -25.33 4.43
N SER A 373 5.63 -24.02 4.19
CA SER A 373 5.48 -23.45 2.84
C SER A 373 6.84 -23.24 2.15
N LEU A 374 6.79 -23.19 0.83
CA LEU A 374 7.87 -22.70 -0.02
C LEU A 374 7.65 -21.21 -0.33
N TYR A 375 8.75 -20.48 -0.47
CA TYR A 375 8.72 -19.04 -0.69
C TYR A 375 9.57 -18.63 -1.89
N ALA A 376 9.17 -17.50 -2.48
CA ALA A 376 9.94 -16.79 -3.47
C ALA A 376 10.17 -15.33 -3.06
N VAL A 377 11.26 -14.75 -3.55
CA VAL A 377 11.77 -13.40 -3.24
C VAL A 377 12.12 -12.65 -4.52
#